data_AF-A0A3L7AJK5-F1
#
_entry.id   AF-A0A3L7AJK5-F1
#
_cell.length_a   1.000
_cell.length_b   1.000
_cell.length_c   1.000
_cell.angle_alpha   90.00
_cell.angle_beta   90.00
_cell.angle_gamma   90.00
#
_symmetry.space_group_name_H-M   'P 1'
#
loop_
_entity.id
_entity.type
_entity.pdbx_description
1 polymer ?
#
loop_
_entity_poly.entity_id
_entity_poly.type
_entity_poly.pdbx_seq_one_letter_code
_entity_poly.pdbx_strand_id
1 'polypeptide(L)'
;MKHFFGTAASRTTALAPSPTDGSAAHSTLRTNPTDTAALHAHLQDLSLHLTALAEATPLSLAEDLFRAQPWLADALDRDRAAGVFAHWGRSTAVDENVGSAVLAAPVLNVLSARAGLPATAPEANAGLLHVYGYLYAPVQTPYGTKRERWIDGELAGALGLPATHFRPEDGESTPLARLTEVLLPLFSGGPRRGDLLRLREQITPDLAAHTLLYQARPGAAGPAALAYALEDSRGIHLITAFPYAGSAGELCSVHVSAPPRLRYNALTP
;
A
#
# COMPACT_ATOMS: atom_id res chain seq x y z
N MET A 1 -51.66 -39.24 -28.72
CA MET A 1 -50.35 -39.79 -29.10
C MET A 1 -49.31 -38.67 -29.01
N LYS A 2 -48.37 -38.82 -28.07
CA LYS A 2 -46.96 -38.32 -27.99
C LYS A 2 -46.64 -36.95 -28.62
N HIS A 3 -46.49 -35.88 -27.83
CA HIS A 3 -45.24 -35.37 -27.19
C HIS A 3 -44.07 -35.07 -28.15
N PHE A 4 -43.58 -33.83 -28.18
CA PHE A 4 -42.15 -33.48 -28.06
C PHE A 4 -41.99 -31.95 -27.86
N PHE A 5 -41.63 -31.53 -26.64
CA PHE A 5 -40.98 -30.24 -26.35
C PHE A 5 -39.51 -30.56 -26.07
N GLY A 6 -38.59 -30.00 -26.86
CA GLY A 6 -37.16 -30.14 -26.65
C GLY A 6 -36.61 -28.96 -25.85
N THR A 7 -36.25 -29.21 -24.60
CA THR A 7 -35.56 -28.28 -23.70
C THR A 7 -34.06 -28.32 -24.00
N ALA A 8 -33.46 -27.17 -24.34
CA ALA A 8 -32.02 -27.04 -24.49
C ALA A 8 -31.36 -26.83 -23.12
N ALA A 9 -30.75 -27.88 -22.57
CA ALA A 9 -29.90 -27.82 -21.40
C ALA A 9 -28.53 -27.25 -21.77
N SER A 10 -28.15 -26.12 -21.15
CA SER A 10 -26.79 -25.58 -21.21
C SER A 10 -25.85 -26.49 -20.40
N ARG A 11 -24.83 -27.03 -21.05
CA ARG A 11 -23.83 -27.90 -20.44
C ARG A 11 -22.76 -27.08 -19.74
N THR A 12 -22.73 -27.16 -18.41
CA THR A 12 -21.59 -26.79 -17.57
C THR A 12 -20.46 -27.78 -17.82
N THR A 13 -19.31 -27.33 -18.31
CA THR A 13 -18.11 -28.17 -18.50
C THR A 13 -17.12 -27.84 -17.40
N ALA A 14 -17.05 -28.68 -16.38
CA ALA A 14 -16.01 -28.64 -15.36
C ALA A 14 -14.78 -29.41 -15.89
N LEU A 15 -13.64 -28.74 -16.06
CA LEU A 15 -12.36 -29.40 -16.31
C LEU A 15 -11.69 -29.70 -14.96
N ALA A 16 -11.40 -30.98 -14.72
CA ALA A 16 -10.54 -31.45 -13.64
C ALA A 16 -9.06 -31.20 -13.98
N PRO A 17 -8.21 -30.83 -13.01
CA PRO A 17 -6.77 -30.73 -13.24
C PRO A 17 -6.09 -32.11 -13.17
N SER A 18 -5.23 -32.38 -14.15
CA SER A 18 -4.30 -33.53 -14.13
C SER A 18 -3.01 -33.19 -13.36
N PRO A 19 -2.32 -34.18 -12.77
CA PRO A 19 -1.21 -33.97 -11.86
C PRO A 19 0.09 -33.74 -12.64
N THR A 20 0.93 -32.83 -12.17
CA THR A 20 2.36 -32.82 -12.51
C THR A 20 3.19 -32.63 -11.25
N ASP A 21 4.01 -33.66 -11.02
CA ASP A 21 5.16 -33.65 -10.12
C ASP A 21 6.20 -32.64 -10.59
N GLY A 22 6.89 -32.03 -9.62
CA GLY A 22 7.96 -31.07 -9.87
C GLY A 22 8.42 -30.39 -8.58
N SER A 23 8.87 -31.20 -7.61
CA SER A 23 9.47 -30.73 -6.37
C SER A 23 10.79 -30.01 -6.65
N ALA A 24 10.75 -28.67 -6.66
CA ALA A 24 11.92 -27.83 -6.47
C ALA A 24 11.78 -27.17 -5.09
N ALA A 25 12.69 -27.51 -4.18
CA ALA A 25 12.77 -26.95 -2.85
C ALA A 25 13.04 -25.44 -2.93
N HIS A 26 11.99 -24.63 -2.77
CA HIS A 26 12.14 -23.22 -2.44
C HIS A 26 12.52 -23.10 -0.97
N SER A 27 13.79 -22.73 -0.75
CA SER A 27 14.30 -22.26 0.53
C SER A 27 13.46 -21.08 1.00
N THR A 28 12.58 -21.33 1.97
CA THR A 28 11.88 -20.29 2.72
C THR A 28 12.91 -19.64 3.64
N LEU A 29 13.50 -18.53 3.18
CA LEU A 29 14.21 -17.59 4.04
C LEU A 29 13.21 -17.08 5.10
N ARG A 30 13.16 -17.79 6.24
CA ARG A 30 12.54 -17.28 7.45
C ARG A 30 13.35 -16.05 7.85
N THR A 31 12.71 -14.89 7.77
CA THR A 31 13.20 -13.69 8.45
C THR A 31 13.33 -14.04 9.93
N ASN A 32 14.51 -13.79 10.52
CA ASN A 32 14.69 -14.03 11.94
C ASN A 32 13.75 -13.08 12.70
N PRO A 33 12.88 -13.57 13.61
CA PRO A 33 11.97 -12.73 14.38
C PRO A 33 12.70 -11.61 15.14
N THR A 34 13.94 -11.87 15.55
CA THR A 34 14.85 -10.93 16.23
C THR A 34 15.19 -9.71 15.37
N ASP A 35 15.28 -9.87 14.05
CA ASP A 35 15.61 -8.79 13.10
C ASP A 35 14.42 -7.83 12.92
N THR A 36 13.21 -8.39 12.83
CA THR A 36 11.98 -7.60 12.70
C THR A 36 11.68 -6.81 13.98
N ALA A 37 11.83 -7.44 15.16
CA ALA A 37 11.61 -6.79 16.44
C ALA A 37 12.63 -5.65 16.71
N ALA A 38 13.90 -5.86 16.34
CA ALA A 38 14.93 -4.83 16.45
C ALA A 38 14.63 -3.63 15.53
N LEU A 39 14.21 -3.89 14.28
CA LEU A 39 13.81 -2.84 13.34
C LEU A 39 12.61 -2.03 13.86
N HIS A 40 11.62 -2.71 14.44
CA HIS A 40 10.47 -2.07 15.10
C HIS A 40 10.90 -1.11 16.20
N ALA A 41 11.75 -1.58 17.12
CA ALA A 41 12.23 -0.78 18.24
C ALA A 41 13.02 0.45 17.75
N HIS A 42 13.92 0.24 16.79
CA HIS A 42 14.71 1.32 16.18
C HIS A 42 13.83 2.41 15.54
N LEU A 43 12.84 2.01 14.73
CA LEU A 43 11.91 2.96 14.10
C LEU A 43 11.01 3.67 15.12
N GLN A 44 10.68 3.01 16.24
CA GLN A 44 9.92 3.62 17.32
C GLN A 44 10.72 4.70 18.03
N ASP A 45 11.95 4.41 18.43
CA ASP A 45 12.82 5.36 19.10
C ASP A 45 13.09 6.58 18.20
N LEU A 46 13.34 6.33 16.91
CA LEU A 46 13.53 7.40 15.93
C LEU A 46 12.25 8.25 15.73
N SER A 47 11.08 7.63 15.64
CA SER A 47 9.79 8.34 15.52
C SER A 47 9.55 9.29 16.70
N LEU A 48 9.82 8.82 17.93
CA LEU A 48 9.71 9.64 19.14
C LEU A 48 10.73 10.79 19.13
N HIS A 49 11.97 10.51 18.75
CA HIS A 49 13.03 11.52 18.67
C HIS A 49 12.69 12.63 17.65
N LEU A 50 12.26 12.26 16.44
CA LEU A 50 11.87 13.21 15.40
C LEU A 50 10.66 14.05 15.80
N THR A 51 9.71 13.46 16.53
CA THR A 51 8.55 14.20 17.06
C THR A 51 9.01 15.27 18.05
N ALA A 52 9.88 14.91 19.00
CA ALA A 52 10.44 15.88 19.95
C ALA A 52 11.26 16.98 19.25
N LEU A 53 12.06 16.62 18.24
CA LEU A 53 12.82 17.60 17.45
C LEU A 53 11.91 18.54 16.66
N ALA A 54 10.83 18.02 16.06
CA ALA A 54 9.86 18.82 15.32
C ALA A 54 9.17 19.88 16.20
N GLU A 55 9.01 19.60 17.50
CA GLU A 55 8.46 20.54 18.48
C GLU A 55 9.50 21.56 18.97
N ALA A 56 10.75 21.12 19.18
CA ALA A 56 11.77 21.94 19.84
C ALA A 56 12.67 22.75 18.89
N THR A 57 13.06 22.19 17.73
CA THR A 57 14.07 22.82 16.84
C THR A 57 13.91 22.36 15.38
N PRO A 58 12.95 22.94 14.62
CA PRO A 58 12.65 22.51 13.25
C PRO A 58 13.82 22.60 12.25
N LEU A 59 14.83 23.43 12.52
CA LEU A 59 15.96 23.67 11.62
C LEU A 59 16.96 22.51 11.56
N SER A 60 17.17 21.76 12.65
CA SER A 60 18.08 20.60 12.64
C SER A 60 17.41 19.30 12.20
N LEU A 61 16.06 19.28 12.13
CA LEU A 61 15.27 18.08 11.87
C LEU A 61 15.71 17.34 10.60
N ALA A 62 15.97 18.06 9.51
CA ALA A 62 16.40 17.45 8.25
C ALA A 62 17.79 16.81 8.37
N GLU A 63 18.74 17.52 8.97
CA GLU A 63 20.10 17.02 9.18
C GLU A 63 20.09 15.81 10.10
N ASP A 64 19.32 15.86 11.19
CA ASP A 64 19.21 14.78 12.17
C ASP A 64 18.56 13.54 11.55
N LEU A 65 17.46 13.71 10.81
CA LEU A 65 16.77 12.62 10.12
C LEU A 65 17.68 11.92 9.11
N PHE A 66 18.28 12.68 8.18
CA PHE A 66 19.06 12.07 7.10
C PHE A 66 20.43 11.58 7.57
N ARG A 67 20.98 12.13 8.67
CA ARG A 67 22.16 11.56 9.33
C ARG A 67 21.83 10.25 10.04
N ALA A 68 20.68 10.17 10.72
CA ALA A 68 20.24 8.95 11.38
C ALA A 68 19.81 7.88 10.38
N GLN A 69 19.31 8.27 9.20
CA GLN A 69 18.79 7.38 8.16
C GLN A 69 19.36 7.75 6.77
N PRO A 70 20.65 7.46 6.48
CA PRO A 70 21.26 7.82 5.20
C PRO A 70 20.54 7.23 3.99
N TRP A 71 20.08 5.98 4.11
CA TRP A 71 19.34 5.28 3.06
C TRP A 71 18.08 6.02 2.61
N LEU A 72 17.43 6.78 3.50
CA LEU A 72 16.19 7.48 3.21
C LEU A 72 16.45 8.65 2.26
N ALA A 73 17.53 9.40 2.51
CA ALA A 73 17.93 10.49 1.64
C ALA A 73 18.23 9.95 0.23
N ASP A 74 18.95 8.84 0.14
CA ASP A 74 19.28 8.18 -1.12
C ASP A 74 18.05 7.61 -1.83
N ALA A 75 17.10 7.03 -1.10
CA ALA A 75 15.86 6.51 -1.67
C ALA A 75 14.99 7.63 -2.24
N LEU A 76 14.81 8.74 -1.50
CA LEU A 76 14.04 9.90 -1.96
C LEU A 76 14.66 10.54 -3.21
N ASP A 77 16.00 10.66 -3.25
CA ASP A 77 16.70 11.17 -4.42
C ASP A 77 16.56 10.26 -5.64
N ARG A 78 16.68 8.93 -5.46
CA ARG A 78 16.49 7.96 -6.54
C ARG A 78 15.06 7.99 -7.07
N ASP A 79 14.06 8.01 -6.20
CA ASP A 79 12.66 8.06 -6.62
C ASP A 79 12.31 9.36 -7.33
N ARG A 80 12.86 10.49 -6.86
CA ARG A 80 12.74 11.78 -7.53
C ARG A 80 13.37 11.74 -8.92
N ALA A 81 14.59 11.23 -9.04
CA ALA A 81 15.32 11.15 -10.30
C ALA A 81 14.64 10.20 -11.31
N ALA A 82 14.07 9.10 -10.83
CA ALA A 82 13.33 8.13 -11.64
C ALA A 82 11.86 8.52 -11.90
N GLY A 83 11.37 9.61 -11.31
CA GLY A 83 10.00 10.08 -11.49
C GLY A 83 8.93 9.19 -10.83
N VAL A 84 9.29 8.34 -9.87
CA VAL A 84 8.40 7.34 -9.27
C VAL A 84 7.18 8.00 -8.61
N PHE A 85 7.36 9.17 -7.99
CA PHE A 85 6.28 9.92 -7.34
C PHE A 85 5.14 10.31 -8.29
N ALA A 86 5.39 10.40 -9.60
CA ALA A 86 4.35 10.74 -10.59
C ALA A 86 3.29 9.64 -10.76
N HIS A 87 3.57 8.41 -10.30
CA HIS A 87 2.60 7.31 -10.29
C HIS A 87 1.66 7.35 -9.08
N TRP A 88 1.84 8.32 -8.18
CA TRP A 88 1.12 8.41 -6.92
C TRP A 88 0.29 9.69 -6.83
N GLY A 89 -0.93 9.56 -6.32
CA GLY A 89 -1.85 10.67 -6.14
C GLY A 89 -1.54 11.50 -4.88
N ARG A 90 -2.54 12.22 -4.38
CA ARG A 90 -2.44 13.05 -3.19
C ARG A 90 -3.12 12.38 -1.99
N SER A 91 -2.54 12.55 -0.80
CA SER A 91 -3.09 12.02 0.44
C SER A 91 -2.89 13.01 1.59
N THR A 92 -3.66 12.87 2.65
CA THR A 92 -3.47 13.62 3.91
C THR A 92 -2.88 12.76 5.02
N ALA A 93 -2.04 13.37 5.86
CA ALA A 93 -1.52 12.78 7.09
C ALA A 93 -2.54 12.79 8.23
N VAL A 94 -3.72 13.41 8.06
CA VAL A 94 -4.82 13.32 9.02
C VAL A 94 -5.47 11.94 8.88
N ASP A 95 -5.44 11.13 9.95
CA ASP A 95 -6.05 9.80 9.91
C ASP A 95 -7.55 9.88 10.11
N GLU A 96 -8.30 9.22 9.23
CA GLU A 96 -9.76 9.20 9.26
C GLU A 96 -10.38 8.56 10.52
N ASN A 97 -9.65 7.71 11.24
CA ASN A 97 -10.15 7.05 12.45
C ASN A 97 -9.87 7.85 13.72
N VAL A 98 -8.78 8.60 13.74
CA VAL A 98 -8.34 9.39 14.93
C VAL A 98 -8.69 10.87 14.78
N GLY A 99 -8.87 11.36 13.56
CA GLY A 99 -9.17 12.76 13.26
C GLY A 99 -7.98 13.71 13.47
N SER A 100 -6.78 13.19 13.65
CA SER A 100 -5.56 13.95 13.91
C SER A 100 -4.42 13.54 12.98
N ALA A 101 -3.41 14.41 12.87
CA ALA A 101 -2.23 14.13 12.07
C ALA A 101 -1.41 12.97 12.66
N VAL A 102 -1.12 11.96 11.85
CA VAL A 102 -0.29 10.80 12.26
C VAL A 102 1.21 11.04 12.07
N LEU A 103 1.58 12.18 11.50
CA LEU A 103 2.96 12.60 11.31
C LEU A 103 3.06 14.11 11.57
N ALA A 104 4.09 14.53 12.29
CA ALA A 104 4.33 15.93 12.55
C ALA A 104 4.59 16.68 11.22
N ALA A 105 3.95 17.84 11.04
CA ALA A 105 4.06 18.63 9.83
C ALA A 105 5.52 18.97 9.43
N PRO A 106 6.43 19.33 10.36
CA PRO A 106 7.84 19.56 10.03
C PRO A 106 8.52 18.32 9.41
N VAL A 107 8.22 17.12 9.91
CA VAL A 107 8.78 15.88 9.37
C VAL A 107 8.31 15.66 7.93
N LEU A 108 7.01 15.78 7.68
CA LEU A 108 6.46 15.64 6.33
C LEU A 108 7.03 16.68 5.36
N ASN A 109 7.19 17.92 5.80
CA ASN A 109 7.76 18.99 4.98
C ASN A 109 9.23 18.73 4.62
N VAL A 110 10.03 18.20 5.55
CA VAL A 110 11.42 17.80 5.28
C VAL A 110 11.49 16.67 4.24
N LEU A 111 10.63 15.66 4.37
CA LEU A 111 10.53 14.57 3.39
C LEU A 111 10.13 15.09 2.01
N SER A 112 9.10 15.94 1.93
CA SER A 112 8.63 16.54 0.68
C SER A 112 9.73 17.37 0.02
N ALA A 113 10.42 18.22 0.78
CA ALA A 113 11.49 19.07 0.26
C ALA A 113 12.61 18.22 -0.35
N ARG A 114 13.03 17.14 0.31
CA ARG A 114 14.07 16.23 -0.21
C ARG A 114 13.60 15.48 -1.46
N ALA A 115 12.34 15.09 -1.50
CA ALA A 115 11.70 14.45 -2.66
C ALA A 115 11.46 15.41 -3.83
N GLY A 116 11.73 16.73 -3.68
CA GLY A 116 11.45 17.73 -4.71
C GLY A 116 9.95 17.96 -4.93
N LEU A 117 9.14 17.69 -3.90
CA LEU A 117 7.69 17.80 -3.90
C LEU A 117 7.24 19.02 -3.07
N PRO A 118 6.03 19.55 -3.31
CA PRO A 118 5.48 20.61 -2.47
C PRO A 118 5.40 20.21 -0.99
N ALA A 119 5.93 21.07 -0.10
CA ALA A 119 5.85 20.92 1.35
C ALA A 119 4.56 21.56 1.88
N THR A 120 3.44 20.86 1.72
CA THR A 120 2.08 21.35 2.00
C THR A 120 1.39 20.60 3.13
N ALA A 121 2.13 20.19 4.16
CA ALA A 121 1.58 19.42 5.27
C ALA A 121 0.28 20.07 5.83
N PRO A 122 -0.78 19.28 6.11
CA PRO A 122 -0.77 17.82 6.21
C PRO A 122 -0.93 17.07 4.88
N GLU A 123 -1.05 17.76 3.76
CA GLU A 123 -1.23 17.17 2.43
C GLU A 123 0.13 16.87 1.77
N ALA A 124 0.25 15.70 1.14
CA ALA A 124 1.47 15.30 0.44
C ALA A 124 1.18 14.32 -0.71
N ASN A 125 2.22 14.00 -1.48
CA ASN A 125 2.18 12.85 -2.39
C ASN A 125 1.92 11.57 -1.59
N ALA A 126 1.02 10.74 -2.08
CA ALA A 126 0.57 9.54 -1.39
C ALA A 126 1.69 8.51 -1.21
N GLY A 127 2.55 8.32 -2.22
CA GLY A 127 3.70 7.43 -2.12
C GLY A 127 4.69 7.89 -1.05
N LEU A 128 5.01 9.18 -1.04
CA LEU A 128 5.86 9.80 -0.01
C LEU A 128 5.29 9.57 1.40
N LEU A 129 4.01 9.89 1.60
CA LEU A 129 3.37 9.81 2.91
C LEU A 129 3.22 8.35 3.39
N HIS A 130 2.66 7.48 2.56
CA HIS A 130 2.31 6.12 2.96
C HIS A 130 3.54 5.23 3.08
N VAL A 131 4.55 5.37 2.20
CA VAL A 131 5.74 4.50 2.22
C VAL A 131 6.83 5.04 3.14
N TYR A 132 7.19 6.32 3.01
CA TYR A 132 8.26 6.90 3.82
C TYR A 132 7.74 7.55 5.11
N GLY A 133 6.68 8.33 5.03
CA GLY A 133 6.13 9.04 6.20
C GLY A 133 5.65 8.10 7.31
N TYR A 134 4.93 7.03 6.95
CA TYR A 134 4.35 6.10 7.93
C TYR A 134 5.39 5.25 8.68
N LEU A 135 6.61 5.10 8.18
CA LEU A 135 7.71 4.48 8.94
C LEU A 135 7.96 5.25 10.25
N TYR A 136 7.75 6.56 10.23
CA TYR A 136 8.02 7.47 11.35
C TYR A 136 6.75 7.97 12.03
N ALA A 137 5.57 7.46 11.68
CA ALA A 137 4.32 7.81 12.35
C ALA A 137 4.28 7.15 13.75
N PRO A 138 4.17 7.91 14.85
CA PRO A 138 4.16 7.35 16.21
C PRO A 138 2.81 6.75 16.61
N VAL A 139 1.76 6.99 15.82
CA VAL A 139 0.38 6.69 16.20
C VAL A 139 0.07 5.20 16.04
N GLN A 140 -0.34 4.57 17.14
CA GLN A 140 -1.01 3.27 17.11
C GLN A 140 -2.46 3.45 16.65
N THR A 141 -2.88 2.61 15.72
CA THR A 141 -4.29 2.50 15.32
C THR A 141 -4.87 1.20 15.87
N PRO A 142 -6.21 1.01 15.85
CA PRO A 142 -6.81 -0.28 16.17
C PRO A 142 -6.31 -1.46 15.31
N TYR A 143 -5.65 -1.16 14.19
CA TYR A 143 -5.09 -2.13 13.24
C TYR A 143 -3.57 -2.25 13.36
N GLY A 144 -2.99 -1.82 14.49
CA GLY A 144 -1.55 -1.77 14.71
C GLY A 144 -0.92 -0.44 14.28
N THR A 145 0.42 -0.37 14.25
CA THR A 145 1.14 0.81 13.77
C THR A 145 1.15 0.86 12.25
N LYS A 146 1.10 2.06 11.67
CA LYS A 146 1.10 2.22 10.21
C LYS A 146 2.36 1.68 9.53
N ARG A 147 3.48 1.59 10.26
CA ARG A 147 4.76 1.04 9.74
C ARG A 147 4.77 -0.49 9.59
N GLU A 148 3.95 -1.23 10.34
CA GLU A 148 3.84 -2.70 10.27
C GLU A 148 3.57 -3.20 8.85
N ARG A 149 2.82 -2.38 8.09
CA ARG A 149 2.52 -2.60 6.66
C ARG A 149 3.75 -2.91 5.81
N TRP A 150 4.91 -2.34 6.16
CA TRP A 150 6.14 -2.43 5.38
C TRP A 150 7.15 -3.43 5.93
N ILE A 151 7.15 -3.66 7.25
CA ILE A 151 8.22 -4.40 7.93
C ILE A 151 7.85 -5.84 8.31
N ASP A 152 6.56 -6.12 8.53
CA ASP A 152 6.09 -7.45 8.98
C ASP A 152 5.90 -8.44 7.83
N GLY A 153 5.91 -7.95 6.58
CA GLY A 153 5.90 -8.78 5.39
C GLY A 153 4.54 -9.35 5.01
N GLU A 154 3.46 -9.03 5.72
CA GLU A 154 2.11 -9.49 5.40
C GLU A 154 1.65 -9.01 4.02
N LEU A 155 1.91 -7.73 3.68
CA LEU A 155 1.56 -7.18 2.37
C LEU A 155 2.34 -7.88 1.26
N ALA A 156 3.64 -8.12 1.48
CA ALA A 156 4.47 -8.86 0.54
C ALA A 156 3.95 -10.29 0.34
N GLY A 157 3.60 -10.98 1.43
CA GLY A 157 3.02 -12.33 1.37
C GLY A 157 1.69 -12.38 0.61
N ALA A 158 0.81 -11.41 0.83
CA ALA A 158 -0.45 -11.28 0.09
C ALA A 158 -0.23 -11.04 -1.41
N LEU A 159 0.84 -10.34 -1.77
CA LEU A 159 1.28 -10.10 -3.14
C LEU A 159 2.15 -11.24 -3.73
N GLY A 160 2.42 -12.30 -2.95
CA GLY A 160 3.21 -13.45 -3.40
C GLY A 160 4.72 -13.20 -3.46
N LEU A 161 5.21 -12.23 -2.70
CA LEU A 161 6.59 -11.77 -2.65
C LEU A 161 7.30 -12.23 -1.36
N PRO A 162 8.65 -12.21 -1.31
CA PRO A 162 9.39 -12.44 -0.07
C PRO A 162 8.99 -11.45 1.03
N ALA A 163 8.94 -11.89 2.29
CA ALA A 163 8.49 -11.07 3.42
C ALA A 163 9.28 -9.76 3.60
N THR A 164 10.54 -9.74 3.17
CA THR A 164 11.43 -8.56 3.24
C THR A 164 11.27 -7.60 2.06
N HIS A 165 10.45 -7.91 1.06
CA HIS A 165 10.47 -7.21 -0.22
C HIS A 165 10.20 -5.70 -0.10
N PHE A 166 9.39 -5.25 0.87
CA PHE A 166 9.11 -3.82 1.08
C PHE A 166 9.86 -3.19 2.26
N ARG A 167 10.78 -3.93 2.90
CA ARG A 167 11.55 -3.37 4.01
C ARG A 167 12.44 -2.22 3.52
N PRO A 168 12.67 -1.21 4.37
CA PRO A 168 13.74 -0.24 4.16
C PRO A 168 15.07 -0.93 3.91
N GLU A 169 15.93 -0.31 3.10
CA GLU A 169 17.32 -0.73 2.82
C GLU A 169 17.49 -2.07 2.07
N ASP A 170 16.49 -2.94 2.06
CA ASP A 170 16.55 -4.19 1.35
C ASP A 170 16.43 -3.99 -0.17
N GLY A 171 17.25 -4.70 -0.94
CA GLY A 171 17.18 -4.76 -2.41
C GLY A 171 17.85 -3.60 -3.17
N GLU A 172 17.95 -3.77 -4.50
CA GLU A 172 18.65 -2.83 -5.39
C GLU A 172 17.88 -1.53 -5.67
N SER A 173 16.54 -1.59 -5.68
CA SER A 173 15.65 -0.44 -5.90
C SER A 173 15.17 0.18 -4.58
N THR A 174 14.31 1.20 -4.63
CA THR A 174 13.70 1.78 -3.42
C THR A 174 12.43 1.02 -3.01
N PRO A 175 12.00 1.06 -1.74
CA PRO A 175 10.72 0.48 -1.33
C PRO A 175 9.53 1.00 -2.13
N LEU A 176 9.50 2.31 -2.44
CA LEU A 176 8.43 2.92 -3.22
C LEU A 176 8.43 2.43 -4.68
N ALA A 177 9.60 2.33 -5.32
CA ALA A 177 9.70 1.83 -6.68
C ALA A 177 9.21 0.37 -6.78
N ARG A 178 9.63 -0.49 -5.85
CA ARG A 178 9.17 -1.89 -5.79
C ARG A 178 7.66 -1.99 -5.62
N LEU A 179 7.10 -1.19 -4.70
CA LEU A 179 5.66 -1.17 -4.49
C LEU A 179 4.92 -0.69 -5.75
N THR A 180 5.44 0.35 -6.40
CA THR A 180 4.87 0.90 -7.64
C THR A 180 4.87 -0.14 -8.75
N GLU A 181 5.99 -0.84 -8.96
CA GLU A 181 6.16 -1.89 -9.97
C GLU A 181 5.17 -3.04 -9.77
N VAL A 182 4.89 -3.39 -8.51
CA VAL A 182 3.95 -4.46 -8.18
C VAL A 182 2.50 -4.02 -8.33
N LEU A 183 2.15 -2.83 -7.82
CA LEU A 183 0.75 -2.39 -7.76
C LEU A 183 0.22 -1.86 -9.09
N LEU A 184 1.01 -1.08 -9.82
CA LEU A 184 0.52 -0.38 -11.02
C LEU A 184 -0.07 -1.37 -12.05
N PRO A 185 0.57 -2.51 -12.39
CA PRO A 185 -0.03 -3.49 -13.29
C PRO A 185 -1.37 -4.04 -12.80
N LEU A 186 -1.60 -4.15 -11.49
CA LEU A 186 -2.86 -4.65 -10.94
C LEU A 186 -4.05 -3.74 -11.28
N PHE A 187 -3.81 -2.45 -11.56
CA PHE A 187 -4.85 -1.50 -11.96
C PHE A 187 -4.96 -1.31 -13.48
N SER A 188 -3.87 -1.47 -14.23
CA SER A 188 -3.83 -1.22 -15.67
C SER A 188 -4.37 -2.35 -16.57
N GLY A 189 -5.03 -3.37 -16.01
CA GLY A 189 -5.47 -4.56 -16.77
C GLY A 189 -6.83 -5.11 -16.32
N GLY A 190 -7.30 -6.14 -17.03
CA GLY A 190 -8.54 -6.86 -16.71
C GLY A 190 -8.44 -7.74 -15.45
N PRO A 191 -9.55 -8.41 -15.06
CA PRO A 191 -9.59 -9.27 -13.88
C PRO A 191 -8.52 -10.35 -13.90
N ARG A 192 -7.90 -10.59 -12.74
CA ARG A 192 -6.85 -11.59 -12.55
C ARG A 192 -7.31 -12.69 -11.60
N ARG A 193 -6.68 -13.87 -11.66
CA ARG A 193 -6.98 -15.00 -10.76
C ARG A 193 -6.92 -14.63 -9.27
N GLY A 194 -6.04 -13.69 -8.91
CA GLY A 194 -5.87 -13.22 -7.53
C GLY A 194 -6.85 -12.13 -7.10
N ASP A 195 -7.69 -11.60 -7.99
CA ASP A 195 -8.64 -10.55 -7.65
C ASP A 195 -9.80 -11.14 -6.84
N LEU A 196 -9.85 -10.82 -5.54
CA LEU A 196 -10.95 -11.19 -4.65
C LEU A 196 -12.11 -10.18 -4.74
N LEU A 197 -11.78 -8.92 -5.00
CA LEU A 197 -12.74 -7.84 -5.23
C LEU A 197 -12.09 -6.77 -6.11
N ARG A 198 -12.85 -6.25 -7.09
CA ARG A 198 -12.46 -5.08 -7.88
C ARG A 198 -13.67 -4.17 -8.01
N LEU A 199 -13.56 -2.97 -7.46
CA LEU A 199 -14.60 -1.94 -7.52
C LEU A 199 -14.08 -0.71 -8.23
N ARG A 200 -14.92 -0.12 -9.07
CA ARG A 200 -14.71 1.20 -9.67
C ARG A 200 -15.90 2.08 -9.30
N GLU A 201 -15.63 3.16 -8.59
CA GLU A 201 -16.62 4.13 -8.12
C GLU A 201 -16.39 5.47 -8.82
N GLN A 202 -17.42 6.03 -9.47
CA GLN A 202 -17.32 7.36 -10.04
C GLN A 202 -17.49 8.40 -8.92
N ILE A 203 -16.46 9.24 -8.70
CA ILE A 203 -16.45 10.25 -7.62
C ILE A 203 -16.97 11.59 -8.14
N THR A 204 -16.44 12.04 -9.27
CA THR A 204 -16.88 13.22 -10.04
C THR A 204 -16.94 12.82 -11.51
N PRO A 205 -17.45 13.64 -12.45
CA PRO A 205 -17.46 13.28 -13.87
C PRO A 205 -16.08 12.93 -14.46
N ASP A 206 -15.00 13.46 -13.88
CA ASP A 206 -13.62 13.36 -14.34
C ASP A 206 -12.71 12.53 -13.41
N LEU A 207 -13.22 12.01 -12.29
CA LEU A 207 -12.45 11.23 -11.32
C LEU A 207 -13.19 9.94 -10.93
N ALA A 208 -12.50 8.81 -11.05
CA ALA A 208 -12.96 7.53 -10.52
C ALA A 208 -11.99 7.00 -9.46
N ALA A 209 -12.52 6.29 -8.48
CA ALA A 209 -11.76 5.56 -7.48
C ALA A 209 -11.80 4.06 -7.77
N HIS A 210 -10.66 3.41 -7.61
CA HIS A 210 -10.49 1.97 -7.76
C HIS A 210 -10.11 1.35 -6.42
N THR A 211 -10.89 0.36 -6.01
CA THR A 211 -10.57 -0.47 -4.83
C THR A 211 -10.33 -1.89 -5.30
N LEU A 212 -9.16 -2.43 -4.96
CA LEU A 212 -8.74 -3.78 -5.31
C LEU A 212 -8.42 -4.55 -4.03
N LEU A 213 -9.05 -5.70 -3.86
CA LEU A 213 -8.62 -6.71 -2.89
C LEU A 213 -7.99 -7.87 -3.65
N TYR A 214 -6.71 -8.13 -3.41
CA TYR A 214 -5.91 -9.10 -4.15
C TYR A 214 -5.23 -10.11 -3.23
N GLN A 215 -5.19 -11.37 -3.65
CA GLN A 215 -4.39 -12.40 -2.98
C GLN A 215 -3.71 -13.27 -4.03
N ALA A 216 -2.37 -13.28 -4.05
CA ALA A 216 -1.58 -14.01 -5.04
C ALA A 216 -1.89 -15.52 -5.05
N ARG A 217 -2.22 -16.07 -3.88
CA ARG A 217 -2.70 -17.43 -3.70
C ARG A 217 -4.11 -17.39 -3.10
N PRO A 218 -5.17 -17.34 -3.93
CA PRO A 218 -6.54 -17.31 -3.44
C PRO A 218 -6.84 -18.47 -2.48
N GLY A 219 -7.40 -18.16 -1.32
CA GLY A 219 -7.75 -19.13 -0.28
C GLY A 219 -6.58 -19.54 0.62
N ALA A 220 -5.40 -18.93 0.45
CA ALA A 220 -4.32 -19.07 1.42
C ALA A 220 -4.71 -18.43 2.76
N ALA A 221 -4.20 -19.00 3.85
CA ALA A 221 -4.32 -18.39 5.17
C ALA A 221 -3.54 -17.06 5.22
N GLY A 222 -4.10 -16.07 5.91
CA GLY A 222 -3.52 -14.74 6.06
C GLY A 222 -4.29 -13.65 5.32
N PRO A 223 -3.88 -12.37 5.48
CA PRO A 223 -4.58 -11.24 4.89
C PRO A 223 -4.44 -11.20 3.36
N ALA A 224 -5.36 -10.49 2.73
CA ALA A 224 -5.26 -10.08 1.33
C ALA A 224 -4.65 -8.66 1.23
N ALA A 225 -4.13 -8.28 0.07
CA ALA A 225 -3.64 -6.94 -0.20
C ALA A 225 -4.83 -6.07 -0.64
N LEU A 226 -5.21 -5.11 0.19
CA LEU A 226 -6.14 -4.05 -0.18
C LEU A 226 -5.34 -2.89 -0.77
N ALA A 227 -5.63 -2.52 -2.01
CA ALA A 227 -5.01 -1.41 -2.72
C ALA A 227 -6.07 -0.43 -3.22
N TYR A 228 -5.72 0.86 -3.19
CA TYR A 228 -6.59 1.95 -3.63
C TYR A 228 -5.85 2.88 -4.58
N ALA A 229 -6.52 3.28 -5.66
CA ALA A 229 -6.00 4.18 -6.66
C ALA A 229 -7.10 5.11 -7.19
N LEU A 230 -6.69 6.25 -7.74
CA LEU A 230 -7.57 7.18 -8.46
C LEU A 230 -7.28 7.12 -9.95
N GLU A 231 -8.30 7.37 -10.76
CA GLU A 231 -8.22 7.45 -12.22
C GLU A 231 -8.77 8.80 -12.67
N ASP A 232 -7.93 9.59 -13.32
CA ASP A 232 -8.31 10.85 -13.97
C ASP A 232 -7.89 10.85 -15.45
N SER A 233 -8.02 12.00 -16.13
CA SER A 233 -7.61 12.16 -17.54
C SER A 233 -6.12 11.87 -17.81
N ARG A 234 -5.27 11.84 -16.77
CA ARG A 234 -3.83 11.52 -16.85
C ARG A 234 -3.54 10.05 -16.55
N GLY A 235 -4.55 9.27 -16.16
CA GLY A 235 -4.44 7.83 -15.91
C GLY A 235 -4.59 7.45 -14.44
N ILE A 236 -3.99 6.31 -14.07
CA ILE A 236 -4.05 5.75 -12.73
C ILE A 236 -2.98 6.36 -11.82
N HIS A 237 -3.41 6.78 -10.63
CA HIS A 237 -2.57 7.31 -9.56
C HIS A 237 -2.76 6.45 -8.31
N LEU A 238 -1.73 5.74 -7.89
CA LEU A 238 -1.75 4.93 -6.67
C LEU A 238 -1.91 5.82 -5.44
N ILE A 239 -2.70 5.37 -4.46
CA ILE A 239 -2.85 6.07 -3.18
C ILE A 239 -2.24 5.27 -2.04
N THR A 240 -2.63 4.01 -1.88
CA THR A 240 -2.16 3.19 -0.75
C THR A 240 -2.33 1.70 -1.04
N ALA A 241 -1.58 0.88 -0.29
CA ALA A 241 -1.84 -0.54 -0.16
C ALA A 241 -1.49 -1.02 1.26
N PHE A 242 -2.27 -1.98 1.78
CA PHE A 242 -2.04 -2.56 3.10
C PHE A 242 -2.69 -3.95 3.24
N PRO A 243 -2.25 -4.77 4.22
CA PRO A 243 -2.89 -6.04 4.53
C PRO A 243 -4.30 -5.83 5.06
N TYR A 244 -5.25 -6.62 4.58
CA TYR A 244 -6.65 -6.62 4.99
C TYR A 244 -7.09 -8.04 5.38
N ALA A 245 -7.45 -8.22 6.65
CA ALA A 245 -7.87 -9.50 7.21
C ALA A 245 -9.36 -9.79 7.05
N GLY A 246 -10.17 -8.79 6.66
CA GLY A 246 -11.58 -8.97 6.40
C GLY A 246 -11.87 -9.67 5.08
N SER A 247 -13.14 -9.98 4.85
CA SER A 247 -13.62 -10.63 3.63
C SER A 247 -13.92 -9.62 2.50
N ALA A 248 -13.89 -10.12 1.26
CA ALA A 248 -14.36 -9.36 0.09
C ALA A 248 -15.82 -8.92 0.22
N GLY A 249 -16.67 -9.74 0.87
CA GLY A 249 -18.09 -9.44 1.08
C GLY A 249 -18.31 -8.26 2.04
N GLU A 250 -17.58 -8.23 3.17
CA GLU A 250 -17.62 -7.11 4.11
C GLU A 250 -17.15 -5.81 3.45
N LEU A 251 -16.03 -5.87 2.73
CA LEU A 251 -15.51 -4.71 2.01
C LEU A 251 -16.50 -4.23 0.94
N CYS A 252 -17.07 -5.14 0.15
CA CYS A 252 -18.10 -4.79 -0.83
C CYS A 252 -19.31 -4.12 -0.15
N SER A 253 -19.78 -4.65 0.98
CA SER A 253 -20.89 -4.07 1.75
C SER A 253 -20.62 -2.63 2.20
N VAL A 254 -19.40 -2.34 2.69
CA VAL A 254 -18.97 -0.99 3.08
C VAL A 254 -18.97 0.00 1.90
N HIS A 255 -18.67 -0.48 0.69
CA HIS A 255 -18.68 0.35 -0.51
C HIS A 255 -20.09 0.60 -1.04
N VAL A 256 -20.95 -0.42 -1.09
CA VAL A 256 -22.30 -0.28 -1.66
C VAL A 256 -23.32 0.35 -0.71
N SER A 257 -23.04 0.37 0.60
CA SER A 257 -23.95 0.94 1.62
C SER A 257 -23.87 2.46 1.74
N ALA A 258 -22.94 3.11 1.06
CA ALA A 258 -22.77 4.56 1.09
C ALA A 258 -22.54 5.12 -0.33
N PRO A 259 -22.84 6.41 -0.57
CA PRO A 259 -22.47 7.05 -1.83
C PRO A 259 -20.96 6.97 -2.10
N PRO A 260 -20.56 6.93 -3.39
CA PRO A 260 -19.16 7.02 -3.78
C PRO A 260 -18.44 8.20 -3.11
N ARG A 261 -17.28 7.92 -2.51
CA ARG A 261 -16.45 8.94 -1.86
C ARG A 261 -14.98 8.54 -1.90
N LEU A 262 -14.10 9.53 -1.72
CA LEU A 262 -12.69 9.27 -1.46
C LEU A 262 -12.53 8.54 -0.11
N ARG A 263 -11.59 7.60 -0.08
CA ARG A 263 -11.31 6.72 1.07
C ARG A 263 -9.81 6.65 1.33
N TYR A 264 -9.43 6.14 2.51
CA TYR A 264 -8.03 5.85 2.85
C TYR A 264 -7.12 7.09 2.74
N ASN A 265 -7.66 8.24 3.19
CA ASN A 265 -6.99 9.55 3.19
C ASN A 265 -6.67 10.14 1.81
N ALA A 266 -7.26 9.61 0.73
CA ALA A 266 -7.10 10.16 -0.62
C ALA A 266 -7.64 11.58 -0.72
N LEU A 267 -6.93 12.42 -1.47
CA LEU A 267 -7.35 13.78 -1.83
C LEU A 267 -7.60 13.87 -3.33
N THR A 268 -8.38 14.86 -3.74
CA THR A 268 -8.54 15.19 -5.16
C THR A 268 -7.18 15.60 -5.75
N PRO A 269 -6.88 15.23 -7.01
CA PRO A 269 -5.62 15.57 -7.66
C PRO A 269 -5.30 17.06 -7.72
#